data_AF-A0A4Y6IG82-F1
#
_entry.id   AF-A0A4Y6IG82-F1
#
_cell.length_a   1.000
_cell.length_b   1.000
_cell.length_c   1.000
_cell.angle_alpha   90.00
_cell.angle_beta   90.00
_cell.angle_gamma   90.00
#
_symmetry.space_group_name_H-M   'P 1'
#
loop_
_entity.id
_entity.type
_entity.pdbx_description
1 polymer ?
#
loop_
_entity_poly.entity_id
_entity_poly.type
_entity_poly.pdbx_seq_one_letter_code
_entity_poly.pdbx_strand_id
1 'polypeptide(L)'
;MKSSQRGASTLDLLITFGFATALLLLLLPATYDTFKYTVKAQSLKNGVAQVTQASEIWYGKEIMRTRCLTLQQPLTINTLINAGLVDRQIQNHDWTFAVSTINSSSPQWQRPTRTVITVTIPNESLRSAMQQALSPQGISNTGLVFNAPMQSDMTDTLAIINRSTGCLQ
;
A
#
# COMPACT_ATOMS: atom_id res chain seq x y z
N MET A 1 45.45 -59.05 -14.53
CA MET A 1 44.12 -58.52 -14.90
C MET A 1 43.80 -57.36 -13.96
N LYS A 2 43.87 -56.10 -14.43
CA LYS A 2 43.37 -54.94 -13.68
C LYS A 2 42.22 -54.34 -14.48
N SER A 3 41.02 -54.53 -13.95
CA SER A 3 39.78 -53.97 -14.47
C SER A 3 39.87 -52.44 -14.47
N SER A 4 39.60 -51.84 -15.62
CA SER A 4 39.52 -50.41 -15.84
C SER A 4 38.29 -49.85 -15.11
N GLN A 5 38.50 -49.31 -13.91
CA GLN A 5 37.48 -48.62 -13.14
C GLN A 5 37.74 -47.11 -13.21
N ARG A 6 37.49 -46.49 -14.37
CA ARG A 6 37.68 -45.03 -14.56
C ARG A 6 36.52 -44.29 -15.25
N GLY A 7 35.42 -44.97 -15.60
CA GLY A 7 34.31 -44.35 -16.35
C GLY A 7 33.05 -44.01 -15.54
N ALA A 8 32.73 -44.74 -14.47
CA ALA A 8 31.44 -44.62 -13.78
C ALA A 8 31.32 -43.31 -12.97
N SER A 9 32.39 -42.94 -12.24
CA SER A 9 32.34 -41.80 -11.31
C SER A 9 32.20 -40.44 -12.00
N THR A 10 32.71 -40.26 -13.21
CA THR A 10 32.60 -38.98 -13.95
C THR A 10 31.30 -38.86 -14.72
N LEU A 11 30.75 -39.99 -15.17
CA LEU A 11 29.49 -40.04 -15.91
C LEU A 11 28.29 -39.84 -14.97
N ASP A 12 28.30 -40.48 -13.80
CA ASP A 12 27.30 -40.24 -12.76
C ASP A 12 27.32 -38.78 -12.28
N LEU A 13 28.50 -38.15 -12.21
CA LEU A 13 28.68 -36.76 -11.82
C LEU A 13 28.13 -35.80 -12.89
N LEU A 14 28.34 -36.10 -14.18
CA LEU A 14 27.75 -35.32 -15.28
C LEU A 14 26.22 -35.45 -15.32
N ILE A 15 25.68 -36.65 -15.07
CA ILE A 15 24.23 -36.87 -15.01
C ILE A 15 23.62 -36.11 -13.83
N THR A 16 24.22 -36.20 -12.64
CA THR A 16 23.74 -35.44 -11.46
C THR A 16 23.84 -33.94 -11.67
N PHE A 17 24.91 -33.45 -12.28
CA PHE A 17 25.06 -32.02 -12.61
C PHE A 17 24.03 -31.57 -13.64
N GLY A 18 23.78 -32.36 -14.69
CA GLY A 18 22.74 -32.11 -15.69
C GLY A 18 21.34 -32.09 -15.09
N PHE A 19 21.02 -33.05 -14.21
CA PHE A 19 19.74 -33.06 -13.49
C PHE A 19 19.59 -31.87 -12.54
N ALA A 20 20.62 -31.54 -11.77
CA ALA A 20 20.60 -30.41 -10.82
C ALA A 20 20.43 -29.08 -11.54
N THR A 21 21.14 -28.87 -12.66
CA THR A 21 21.00 -27.66 -13.49
C THR A 21 19.62 -27.56 -14.16
N ALA A 22 19.08 -28.67 -14.67
CA ALA A 22 17.73 -28.71 -15.21
C ALA A 22 16.66 -28.39 -14.13
N LEU A 23 16.83 -28.94 -12.93
CA LEU A 23 15.95 -28.66 -11.79
C LEU A 23 16.02 -27.18 -11.38
N LEU A 24 17.24 -26.61 -11.34
CA LEU A 24 17.46 -25.20 -11.03
C LEU A 24 16.79 -24.29 -12.07
N LEU A 25 16.92 -24.62 -13.36
CA LEU A 25 16.30 -23.88 -14.45
C LEU A 25 14.76 -23.93 -14.40
N LEU A 26 14.18 -25.04 -13.91
CA LEU A 26 12.74 -25.16 -13.71
C LEU A 26 12.23 -24.38 -12.48
N LEU A 27 13.06 -24.24 -11.45
CA LEU A 27 12.73 -23.51 -10.21
C LEU A 27 12.97 -21.99 -10.31
N LEU A 28 13.84 -21.56 -11.22
CA LEU A 28 14.21 -20.16 -11.44
C LEU A 28 13.02 -19.23 -11.75
N PRO A 29 12.08 -19.59 -12.66
CA PRO A 29 10.92 -18.76 -12.95
C PRO A 29 10.03 -18.55 -11.72
N ALA A 30 9.73 -19.63 -10.99
CA ALA A 30 8.87 -19.60 -9.82
C ALA A 30 9.46 -18.74 -8.69
N THR A 31 10.77 -18.88 -8.45
CA THR A 31 11.48 -18.08 -7.44
C THR A 31 11.59 -16.61 -7.84
N TYR A 32 11.83 -16.33 -9.13
CA TYR A 32 11.87 -14.97 -9.66
C TYR A 32 10.53 -14.23 -9.50
N ASP A 33 9.43 -14.85 -9.88
CA ASP A 33 8.10 -14.23 -9.78
C ASP A 33 7.72 -13.98 -8.32
N THR A 34 8.02 -14.93 -7.43
CA THR A 34 7.80 -14.78 -5.98
C THR A 34 8.59 -13.59 -5.41
N PHE A 35 9.86 -13.46 -5.79
CA PHE A 35 10.71 -12.33 -5.38
C PHE A 35 10.18 -10.99 -5.93
N LYS A 36 9.79 -10.97 -7.21
CA LYS A 36 9.21 -9.78 -7.85
C LYS A 36 7.92 -9.33 -7.15
N TYR A 37 7.04 -10.26 -6.80
CA TYR A 37 5.81 -9.94 -6.09
C TYR A 37 6.05 -9.47 -4.66
N THR A 38 7.00 -10.05 -3.93
CA THR A 38 7.34 -9.59 -2.58
C THR A 38 7.91 -8.18 -2.57
N VAL A 39 8.80 -7.82 -3.50
CA VAL A 39 9.31 -6.45 -3.65
C VAL A 39 8.17 -5.47 -3.96
N LYS A 40 7.27 -5.83 -4.89
CA LYS A 40 6.10 -5.01 -5.21
C LYS A 40 5.15 -4.85 -4.03
N ALA A 41 4.94 -5.91 -3.24
CA ALA A 41 4.10 -5.86 -2.04
C ALA A 41 4.68 -4.90 -1.00
N GLN A 42 5.99 -4.96 -0.78
CA GLN A 42 6.65 -4.02 0.11
C GLN A 42 6.55 -2.57 -0.40
N SER A 43 6.74 -2.36 -1.70
CA SER A 43 6.57 -1.03 -2.31
C SER A 43 5.15 -0.51 -2.14
N LEU A 44 4.14 -1.34 -2.37
CA LEU A 44 2.74 -0.96 -2.22
C LEU A 44 2.39 -0.69 -0.75
N LYS A 45 2.88 -1.52 0.17
CA LYS A 45 2.76 -1.30 1.62
C LYS A 45 3.31 0.05 2.06
N ASN A 46 4.53 0.37 1.60
CA ASN A 46 5.17 1.65 1.87
C ASN A 46 4.36 2.80 1.27
N GLY A 47 3.79 2.62 0.07
CA GLY A 47 2.91 3.59 -0.56
C GLY A 47 1.63 3.85 0.25
N VAL A 48 0.95 2.80 0.72
CA VAL A 48 -0.23 2.93 1.60
C VAL A 48 0.12 3.66 2.89
N ALA A 49 1.26 3.34 3.51
CA ALA A 49 1.74 4.00 4.72
C ALA A 49 2.05 5.49 4.46
N GLN A 50 2.73 5.81 3.36
CA GLN A 50 3.02 7.18 2.95
C GLN A 50 1.74 7.99 2.72
N VAL A 51 0.76 7.44 2.00
CA VAL A 51 -0.54 8.10 1.75
C VAL A 51 -1.29 8.31 3.06
N THR A 52 -1.24 7.33 3.97
CA THR A 52 -1.86 7.45 5.30
C THR A 52 -1.26 8.62 6.08
N GLN A 53 0.06 8.64 6.22
CA GLN A 53 0.78 9.70 6.93
C GLN A 53 0.57 11.07 6.28
N ALA A 54 0.64 11.14 4.95
CA ALA A 54 0.39 12.37 4.20
C ALA A 54 -1.03 12.90 4.41
N SER A 55 -2.03 12.01 4.50
CA SER A 55 -3.42 12.37 4.76
C SER A 55 -3.59 13.00 6.15
N GLU A 56 -2.95 12.44 7.17
CA GLU A 56 -2.97 13.00 8.53
C GLU A 56 -2.29 14.36 8.59
N ILE A 57 -1.10 14.50 7.98
CA ILE A 57 -0.38 15.77 7.91
C ILE A 57 -1.19 16.82 7.16
N TRP A 58 -1.79 16.46 6.02
CA TRP A 58 -2.59 17.37 5.23
C TRP A 58 -3.81 17.86 6.02
N TYR A 59 -4.51 16.95 6.70
CA TYR A 59 -5.65 17.32 7.54
C TYR A 59 -5.24 18.24 8.69
N GLY A 60 -4.13 17.94 9.38
CA GLY A 60 -3.58 18.82 10.41
C GLY A 60 -3.29 20.23 9.87
N LYS A 61 -2.66 20.35 8.70
CA LYS A 61 -2.41 21.64 8.04
C LYS A 61 -3.72 22.36 7.69
N GLU A 62 -4.72 21.63 7.20
CA GLU A 62 -6.00 22.22 6.81
C GLU A 62 -6.78 22.76 8.02
N ILE A 63 -6.76 22.06 9.15
CA ILE A 63 -7.36 22.56 10.40
C ILE A 63 -6.62 23.79 10.89
N MET A 64 -5.28 23.80 10.86
CA MET A 64 -4.50 24.98 11.28
C MET A 64 -4.78 26.20 10.39
N ARG A 65 -5.02 25.97 9.09
CA ARG A 65 -5.33 27.02 8.10
C ARG A 65 -6.74 27.56 8.26
N THR A 66 -7.72 26.67 8.34
CA THR A 66 -9.16 27.03 8.32
C THR A 66 -9.74 27.25 9.70
N ARG A 67 -9.04 26.78 10.74
CA ARG A 67 -9.50 26.71 12.13
C ARG A 67 -10.79 25.90 12.30
N CYS A 68 -11.16 25.07 11.33
CA CYS A 68 -12.37 24.26 11.35
C CYS A 68 -12.02 22.76 11.24
N LEU A 69 -12.81 21.93 11.91
CA LEU A 69 -12.70 20.46 11.80
C LEU A 69 -13.25 19.93 10.48
N THR A 70 -14.19 20.65 9.88
CA THR A 70 -14.76 20.29 8.59
C THR A 70 -13.80 20.69 7.49
N LEU A 71 -13.46 19.70 6.66
CA LEU A 71 -12.65 19.90 5.47
C LEU A 71 -13.33 20.88 4.53
N GLN A 72 -12.65 21.98 4.20
CA GLN A 72 -13.10 22.91 3.15
C GLN A 72 -12.75 22.41 1.75
N GLN A 73 -11.75 21.55 1.65
CA GLN A 73 -11.34 20.91 0.41
C GLN A 73 -11.37 19.38 0.56
N PRO A 74 -11.76 18.63 -0.47
CA PRO A 74 -11.75 17.17 -0.39
C PRO A 74 -10.31 16.64 -0.29
N LEU A 75 -10.08 15.74 0.66
CA LEU A 75 -8.85 14.96 0.73
C LEU A 75 -8.86 13.95 -0.44
N THR A 76 -7.94 14.14 -1.38
CA THR A 76 -7.77 13.25 -2.54
C THR A 76 -6.28 13.01 -2.77
N ILE A 77 -5.93 11.99 -3.55
CA ILE A 77 -4.52 11.75 -3.88
C ILE A 77 -3.88 12.94 -4.61
N ASN A 78 -4.66 13.67 -5.42
CA ASN A 78 -4.18 14.83 -6.15
C ASN A 78 -3.90 16.00 -5.22
N THR A 79 -4.73 16.22 -4.18
CA THR A 79 -4.43 17.25 -3.19
C THR A 79 -3.18 16.94 -2.39
N LEU A 80 -2.92 15.66 -2.09
CA LEU A 80 -1.67 15.21 -1.44
C LEU A 80 -0.43 15.41 -2.32
N ILE A 81 -0.52 15.08 -3.61
CA ILE A 81 0.58 15.29 -4.58
C ILE A 81 0.84 16.78 -4.77
N ASN A 82 -0.20 17.60 -4.95
CA ASN A 82 -0.07 19.04 -5.16
C ASN A 82 0.49 19.76 -3.92
N ALA A 83 0.21 19.25 -2.72
CA ALA A 83 0.79 19.74 -1.47
C ALA A 83 2.24 19.27 -1.22
N GLY A 84 2.82 18.48 -2.13
CA GLY A 84 4.17 17.93 -2.00
C GLY A 84 4.33 16.91 -0.87
N LEU A 85 3.24 16.32 -0.39
CA LEU A 85 3.25 15.33 0.70
C LEU A 85 3.43 13.90 0.19
N VAL A 86 3.12 13.66 -1.08
CA VAL A 86 3.26 12.36 -1.75
C VAL A 86 3.89 12.58 -3.12
N ASP A 87 4.84 11.72 -3.49
CA ASP A 87 5.46 11.77 -4.82
C ASP A 87 4.45 11.28 -5.88
N ARG A 88 4.42 11.94 -7.05
CA ARG A 88 3.62 11.50 -8.20
C ARG A 88 4.00 10.09 -8.65
N GLN A 89 5.24 9.66 -8.45
CA GLN A 89 5.72 8.31 -8.79
C GLN A 89 5.01 7.17 -8.03
N ILE A 90 4.27 7.50 -6.96
CA ILE A 90 3.43 6.51 -6.27
C ILE A 90 2.33 5.95 -7.18
N GLN A 91 1.91 6.74 -8.18
CA GLN A 91 0.99 6.37 -9.24
C GLN A 91 1.80 5.80 -10.40
N ASN A 92 1.55 4.56 -10.78
CA ASN A 92 2.30 3.92 -11.87
C ASN A 92 1.39 2.99 -12.68
N HIS A 93 1.98 2.25 -13.63
CA HIS A 93 1.22 1.33 -14.49
C HIS A 93 0.76 0.07 -13.75
N ASP A 94 1.42 -0.30 -12.64
CA ASP A 94 1.05 -1.47 -11.85
C ASP A 94 -0.13 -1.18 -10.91
N TRP A 95 -0.26 0.06 -10.42
CA TRP A 95 -1.35 0.47 -9.55
C TRP A 95 -1.61 1.96 -9.53
N THR A 96 -2.83 2.32 -9.14
CA THR A 96 -3.22 3.70 -8.84
C THR A 96 -3.90 3.84 -7.49
N PHE A 97 -3.65 4.96 -6.81
CA PHE A 97 -4.26 5.28 -5.51
C PHE A 97 -5.41 6.26 -5.68
N ALA A 98 -6.51 6.00 -4.98
CA ALA A 98 -7.59 6.93 -4.71
C ALA A 98 -7.75 7.08 -3.20
N VAL A 99 -8.02 8.31 -2.74
CA VAL A 99 -8.14 8.63 -1.32
C VAL A 99 -9.48 9.31 -1.10
N SER A 100 -10.18 8.89 -0.05
CA SER A 100 -11.39 9.53 0.45
C SER A 100 -11.44 9.46 1.99
N THR A 101 -12.41 10.13 2.59
CA THR A 101 -12.60 10.14 4.05
C THR A 101 -13.96 9.59 4.44
N ILE A 102 -14.02 8.94 5.60
CA ILE A 102 -15.27 8.66 6.30
C ILE A 102 -15.41 9.69 7.41
N ASN A 103 -16.48 10.47 7.32
CA ASN A 103 -16.74 11.55 8.26
C ASN A 103 -17.56 11.08 9.46
N SER A 104 -17.47 11.82 10.56
CA SER A 104 -18.32 11.66 11.73
C SER A 104 -19.79 11.96 11.39
N SER A 105 -20.70 11.23 12.02
CA SER A 105 -22.15 11.34 11.83
C SER A 105 -22.82 12.53 12.56
N SER A 106 -22.07 13.59 12.90
CA SER A 106 -22.65 14.77 13.56
C SER A 106 -23.42 15.64 12.56
N PRO A 107 -24.65 16.10 12.88
CA PRO A 107 -25.49 16.85 11.95
C PRO A 107 -25.06 18.31 11.78
N GLN A 108 -24.30 18.88 12.74
CA GLN A 108 -23.93 20.30 12.73
C GLN A 108 -22.60 20.57 12.01
N TRP A 109 -21.66 19.63 12.10
CA TRP A 109 -20.35 19.70 11.47
C TRP A 109 -19.82 18.29 11.30
N GLN A 110 -18.98 18.09 10.29
CA GLN A 110 -18.41 16.80 9.96
C GLN A 110 -16.90 16.85 10.14
N ARG A 111 -16.32 15.85 10.80
CA ARG A 111 -14.86 15.66 10.82
C ARG A 111 -14.50 14.32 10.18
N PRO A 112 -13.43 14.25 9.38
CA PRO A 112 -12.85 12.97 9.00
C PRO A 112 -12.49 12.14 10.25
N THR A 113 -12.90 10.88 10.26
CA THR A 113 -12.57 9.90 11.31
C THR A 113 -11.65 8.81 10.80
N ARG A 114 -11.74 8.51 9.50
CA ARG A 114 -10.90 7.52 8.83
C ARG A 114 -10.55 8.00 7.43
N THR A 115 -9.33 7.69 7.01
CA THR A 115 -8.90 7.77 5.62
C THR A 115 -9.16 6.41 4.97
N VAL A 116 -9.80 6.43 3.81
CA VAL A 116 -10.03 5.26 2.96
C VAL A 116 -9.12 5.39 1.75
N ILE A 117 -8.22 4.43 1.61
CA ILE A 117 -7.24 4.37 0.53
C ILE A 117 -7.63 3.20 -0.37
N THR A 118 -8.09 3.50 -1.57
CA THR A 118 -8.40 2.49 -2.58
C THR A 118 -7.23 2.38 -3.54
N VAL A 119 -6.66 1.18 -3.66
CA VAL A 119 -5.58 0.87 -4.60
C VAL A 119 -6.16 0.06 -5.74
N THR A 120 -6.19 0.62 -6.95
CA THR A 120 -6.59 -0.11 -8.15
C THR A 120 -5.38 -0.83 -8.73
N ILE A 121 -5.48 -2.14 -8.92
CA ILE A 121 -4.42 -2.99 -9.47
C ILE A 121 -5.00 -3.68 -10.71
N PRO A 122 -4.62 -3.27 -11.93
CA PRO A 122 -5.17 -3.81 -13.17
C PRO A 122 -4.85 -5.29 -13.38
N ASN A 123 -3.64 -5.72 -12.97
CA ASN A 123 -3.18 -7.09 -13.13
C ASN A 123 -3.76 -8.00 -12.02
N GLU A 124 -4.52 -9.03 -12.41
CA GLU A 124 -5.18 -9.95 -11.48
C GLU A 124 -4.21 -10.79 -10.65
N SER A 125 -3.17 -11.37 -11.27
CA SER A 125 -2.18 -12.18 -10.57
C SER A 125 -1.43 -11.36 -9.52
N LEU A 126 -1.07 -10.12 -9.88
CA LEU A 126 -0.48 -9.15 -8.96
C LEU A 126 -1.45 -8.82 -7.83
N ARG A 127 -2.72 -8.51 -8.15
CA ARG A 127 -3.74 -8.17 -7.15
C ARG A 127 -3.95 -9.30 -6.15
N SER A 128 -4.01 -10.55 -6.61
CA SER A 128 -4.14 -11.73 -5.73
C SER A 128 -2.93 -11.87 -4.80
N ALA A 129 -1.72 -11.71 -5.33
CA ALA A 129 -0.49 -11.72 -4.51
C ALA A 129 -0.49 -10.57 -3.47
N MET A 130 -0.90 -9.37 -3.87
CA MET A 130 -0.99 -8.21 -2.97
C MET A 130 -2.05 -8.40 -1.88
N GLN A 131 -3.20 -8.98 -2.23
CA GLN A 131 -4.27 -9.27 -1.28
C GLN A 131 -3.78 -10.21 -0.17
N GLN A 132 -3.06 -11.27 -0.54
CA GLN A 132 -2.48 -12.22 0.43
C GLN A 132 -1.40 -11.57 1.29
N ALA A 133 -0.57 -10.69 0.71
CA ALA A 133 0.55 -10.07 1.41
C ALA A 133 0.17 -8.91 2.34
N LEU A 134 -0.88 -8.14 2.00
CA LEU A 134 -1.18 -6.85 2.64
C LEU A 134 -2.43 -6.85 3.52
N SER A 135 -3.25 -7.91 3.48
CA SER A 135 -4.46 -8.06 4.29
C SER A 135 -5.38 -6.82 4.27
N PRO A 136 -5.87 -6.38 3.10
CA PRO A 136 -6.74 -5.22 3.00
C PRO A 136 -8.07 -5.44 3.71
N GLN A 137 -8.67 -4.36 4.22
CA GLN A 137 -9.97 -4.42 4.92
C GLN A 137 -11.16 -4.61 3.97
N GLY A 138 -10.97 -4.31 2.68
CA GLY A 138 -11.97 -4.55 1.64
C GLY A 138 -11.33 -4.90 0.30
N ILE A 139 -12.04 -5.68 -0.50
CA ILE A 139 -11.58 -6.09 -1.84
C ILE A 139 -12.71 -5.78 -2.81
N SER A 140 -12.38 -5.11 -3.91
CA SER A 140 -13.26 -4.92 -5.06
C SER A 140 -12.74 -5.72 -6.26
N ASN A 141 -13.54 -5.79 -7.32
CA ASN A 141 -13.16 -6.46 -8.57
C ASN A 141 -11.85 -5.94 -9.19
N THR A 142 -11.45 -4.70 -8.87
CA THR A 142 -10.27 -4.05 -9.48
C THR A 142 -9.30 -3.49 -8.45
N GLY A 143 -9.57 -3.59 -7.15
CA GLY A 143 -8.72 -2.94 -6.16
C GLY A 143 -8.83 -3.45 -4.74
N LEU A 144 -7.90 -2.98 -3.93
CA LEU A 144 -7.76 -3.28 -2.51
C LEU A 144 -8.08 -2.01 -1.72
N VAL A 145 -8.85 -2.13 -0.65
CA VAL A 145 -9.30 -1.02 0.19
C VAL A 145 -8.61 -1.10 1.53
N PHE A 146 -7.92 -0.02 1.88
CA PHE A 146 -7.23 0.15 3.14
C PHE A 146 -7.89 1.24 3.97
N ASN A 147 -8.18 0.95 5.23
CA ASN A 147 -8.77 1.90 6.16
C ASN A 147 -7.75 2.26 7.25
N ALA A 148 -7.47 3.54 7.40
CA ALA A 148 -6.63 4.06 8.48
C ALA A 148 -7.44 5.01 9.37
N PRO A 149 -7.38 4.89 10.70
CA PRO A 149 -7.95 5.91 11.58
C PRO A 149 -7.19 7.22 11.38
N MET A 150 -7.89 8.36 11.40
CA MET A 150 -7.24 9.67 11.46
C MET A 150 -7.04 10.05 12.92
N GLN A 151 -5.81 9.94 13.40
CA GLN A 151 -5.43 10.33 14.77
C GLN A 151 -4.84 11.74 14.77
N SER A 152 -5.62 12.75 14.37
CA SER A 152 -5.22 14.10 14.76
C SER A 152 -5.41 14.21 16.26
N ASP A 153 -4.34 14.50 17.00
CA ASP A 153 -4.33 14.69 18.45
C ASP A 153 -5.24 15.88 18.81
N MET A 154 -6.53 15.58 18.95
CA MET A 154 -7.62 16.55 18.97
C MET A 154 -8.23 16.72 20.34
N THR A 155 -7.75 15.97 21.33
CA THR A 155 -8.29 15.98 22.69
C THR A 155 -8.28 17.39 23.28
N ASP A 156 -7.19 18.14 23.04
CA ASP A 156 -7.07 19.54 23.45
C ASP A 156 -7.81 20.50 22.49
N THR A 157 -7.79 20.23 21.18
CA THR A 157 -8.46 21.07 20.18
C THR A 157 -9.98 21.04 20.33
N LEU A 158 -10.57 19.89 20.66
CA LEU A 158 -12.00 19.72 20.87
C LEU A 158 -12.54 20.50 22.08
N ALA A 159 -11.68 20.82 23.05
CA ALA A 159 -12.06 21.62 24.22
C ALA A 159 -12.30 23.10 23.88
N ILE A 160 -11.63 23.62 22.84
CA ILE A 160 -11.67 25.03 22.41
C ILE A 160 -12.50 25.27 21.14
N ILE A 161 -13.15 24.23 20.62
CA ILE A 161 -14.00 24.31 19.43
C ILE A 161 -15.44 24.69 19.81
N ASN A 162 -16.00 25.63 19.06
CA ASN A 162 -17.43 25.91 19.10
C ASN A 162 -18.21 24.71 18.57
N ARG A 163 -18.99 24.06 19.44
CA ARG A 163 -19.72 22.84 19.11
C ARG A 163 -20.83 23.04 18.07
N SER A 164 -21.33 24.26 17.88
CA SER A 164 -22.38 24.52 16.88
C SER A 164 -21.82 24.68 15.46
N THR A 165 -20.56 25.13 15.33
CA THR A 165 -19.93 25.38 14.02
C THR A 165 -18.80 24.41 13.68
N GLY A 166 -18.24 23.71 14.67
CA GLY A 166 -17.08 22.83 14.48
C GLY A 166 -15.77 23.58 14.21
N CYS A 167 -15.71 24.88 14.54
CA CYS A 167 -14.52 25.72 14.36
C CYS A 167 -14.02 26.30 15.69
N LEU A 168 -12.74 26.60 15.77
CA LEU A 168 -12.10 27.29 16.89
C LEU A 168 -12.65 28.71 17.02
N GLN A 169 -12.86 29.15 18.26
CA GLN A 169 -13.16 30.56 18.58
C GLN A 169 -11.91 31.44 18.51
#